data_AF-A0A7W7MQ79-F1
#
_entry.id   AF-A0A7W7MQ79-F1
#
_cell.length_a   1.000
_cell.length_b   1.000
_cell.length_c   1.000
_cell.angle_alpha   90.00
_cell.angle_beta   90.00
_cell.angle_gamma   90.00
#
_symmetry.space_group_name_H-M   'P 1'
#
loop_
_entity.id
_entity.type
_entity.pdbx_description
1 polymer ?
#
loop_
_entity_poly.entity_id
_entity_poly.type
_entity_poly.pdbx_seq_one_letter_code
_entity_poly.pdbx_strand_id
1 'polypeptide(L)'
;MRARATRTLTLAAAGAVAATALLGLTACGTQADTTAAAQVAPAQPAATTEAAPAGGPRTAEDAFITATAAHLCTVQSTVYDNPAEMAKAYAATPAYPGLTKAQVTQLRERLTADATFADRLTTNLQTTCKP
;
A
#
# COMPACT_ATOMS: atom_id res chain seq x y z
N MET A 1 30.73 1.57 49.68
CA MET A 1 30.15 2.92 49.48
C MET A 1 30.75 3.58 48.24
N ARG A 2 29.95 3.79 47.19
CA ARG A 2 29.97 4.95 46.28
C ARG A 2 29.02 4.68 45.10
N ALA A 3 27.81 5.21 45.24
CA ALA A 3 26.76 5.24 44.23
C ALA A 3 27.21 6.08 43.02
N ARG A 4 26.85 5.65 41.81
CA ARG A 4 26.92 6.50 40.62
C ARG A 4 25.52 6.68 40.05
N ALA A 5 25.15 7.95 40.00
CA ALA A 5 23.82 8.47 39.79
C ALA A 5 23.33 8.30 38.35
N THR A 6 22.08 7.89 38.26
CA THR A 6 21.16 7.97 37.13
C THR A 6 21.07 9.41 36.61
N ARG A 7 21.34 9.64 35.32
CA ARG A 7 20.95 10.87 34.62
C ARG A 7 19.85 10.54 33.61
N THR A 8 18.62 10.62 34.08
CA THR A 8 17.39 10.72 33.29
C THR A 8 17.34 12.10 32.64
N LEU A 9 17.44 12.15 31.30
CA LEU A 9 17.15 13.34 30.51
C LEU A 9 15.72 13.23 29.98
N THR A 10 14.77 13.68 30.80
CA THR A 10 13.39 13.92 30.41
C THR A 10 13.33 15.24 29.63
N LEU A 11 13.18 15.17 28.30
CA LEU A 11 12.70 16.31 27.53
C LEU A 11 11.17 16.25 27.51
N ALA A 12 10.56 17.09 28.34
CA ALA A 12 9.15 17.45 28.28
C ALA A 12 9.00 18.75 27.49
N ALA A 13 8.25 18.71 26.39
CA ALA A 13 7.67 19.87 25.72
C ALA A 13 6.25 19.42 25.31
N ALA A 14 5.21 19.67 26.11
CA ALA A 14 4.47 20.93 26.23
C ALA A 14 3.79 21.35 24.91
N GLY A 15 2.47 21.13 24.85
CA GLY A 15 1.55 22.04 24.16
C GLY A 15 0.78 21.48 22.97
N ALA A 16 -0.44 21.00 23.21
CA ALA A 16 -1.61 21.32 22.37
C ALA A 16 -2.89 20.99 23.15
N VAL A 17 -3.63 22.04 23.51
CA VAL A 17 -4.87 22.02 24.28
C VAL A 17 -6.05 22.16 23.30
N ALA A 18 -7.14 21.45 23.59
CA ALA A 18 -8.53 21.69 23.16
C ALA A 18 -8.89 21.45 21.68
N ALA A 19 -10.14 21.20 21.31
CA ALA A 19 -11.33 20.60 21.93
C ALA A 19 -12.39 20.59 20.80
N THR A 20 -13.16 19.51 20.71
CA THR A 20 -14.57 19.41 20.31
C THR A 20 -15.19 20.31 19.21
N ALA A 21 -15.98 19.60 18.38
CA ALA A 21 -17.31 19.94 17.86
C ALA A 21 -17.42 20.48 16.43
N LEU A 22 -18.10 19.68 15.58
CA LEU A 22 -19.16 20.04 14.62
C LEU A 22 -19.47 18.76 13.81
N LEU A 23 -20.41 17.89 14.22
CA LEU A 23 -21.85 18.00 13.93
C LEU A 23 -22.13 18.55 12.53
N GLY A 24 -22.41 17.63 11.60
CA GLY A 24 -22.86 17.93 10.25
C GLY A 24 -23.65 16.77 9.66
N LEU A 25 -24.69 16.31 10.36
CA LEU A 25 -25.78 15.57 9.73
C LEU A 25 -26.41 16.48 8.68
N THR A 26 -26.23 16.15 7.41
CA THR A 26 -27.11 16.62 6.33
C THR A 26 -27.97 15.44 5.87
N ALA A 27 -28.93 15.11 6.72
CA ALA A 27 -30.17 14.48 6.29
C ALA A 27 -31.14 15.62 5.95
N CYS A 28 -31.42 15.85 4.67
CA CYS A 28 -32.58 16.62 4.23
C CYS A 28 -32.85 16.32 2.76
N GLY A 29 -34.07 15.87 2.44
CA GLY A 29 -34.55 15.78 1.06
C GLY A 29 -35.42 14.56 0.75
N THR A 30 -36.54 14.40 1.43
CA THR A 30 -37.69 13.66 0.88
C THR A 30 -38.35 14.46 -0.23
N GLN A 31 -38.45 13.91 -1.45
CA GLN A 31 -39.66 14.10 -2.26
C GLN A 31 -39.80 12.96 -3.28
N ALA A 32 -40.89 12.21 -3.13
CA ALA A 32 -41.36 11.23 -4.10
C ALA A 32 -42.00 11.96 -5.29
N ASP A 33 -41.71 11.52 -6.51
CA ASP A 33 -42.67 11.63 -7.60
C ASP A 33 -42.53 10.42 -8.55
N THR A 34 -43.68 9.93 -8.97
CA THR A 34 -43.88 8.65 -9.67
C THR A 34 -44.03 8.93 -11.15
N THR A 35 -43.17 8.39 -12.02
CA THR A 35 -43.55 8.21 -13.43
C THR A 35 -42.78 7.06 -14.11
N ALA A 36 -43.55 6.04 -14.48
CA ALA A 36 -43.49 5.19 -15.67
C ALA A 36 -42.13 4.61 -16.16
N ALA A 37 -42.04 3.29 -15.98
CA ALA A 37 -41.52 2.27 -16.90
C ALA A 37 -40.66 2.72 -18.11
N ALA A 38 -39.37 2.43 -18.02
CA ALA A 38 -38.59 1.87 -19.12
C ALA A 38 -37.61 0.85 -18.51
N GLN A 39 -37.97 -0.44 -18.56
CA GLN A 39 -37.03 -1.53 -18.26
C GLN A 39 -35.98 -1.57 -19.37
N VAL A 40 -34.91 -0.81 -19.20
CA VAL A 40 -33.65 -1.05 -19.92
C VAL A 40 -32.82 -1.92 -18.99
N ALA A 41 -32.68 -3.20 -19.38
CA ALA A 41 -31.84 -4.15 -18.70
C ALA A 41 -30.44 -3.54 -18.46
N PRO A 42 -29.88 -3.57 -17.24
CA PRO A 42 -28.50 -3.19 -17.08
C PRO A 42 -27.65 -4.19 -17.86
N ALA A 43 -27.03 -3.71 -18.93
CA ALA A 43 -25.90 -4.37 -19.56
C ALA A 43 -24.86 -4.59 -18.45
N GLN A 44 -24.84 -5.81 -17.91
CA GLN A 44 -23.78 -6.26 -17.02
C GLN A 44 -22.47 -6.03 -17.76
N PRO A 45 -21.52 -5.25 -17.21
CA PRO A 45 -20.18 -5.31 -17.73
C PRO A 45 -19.74 -6.76 -17.55
N ALA A 46 -19.46 -7.43 -18.68
CA ALA A 46 -18.87 -8.74 -18.70
C ALA A 46 -17.63 -8.67 -17.79
N ALA A 47 -17.74 -9.24 -16.61
CA ALA A 47 -16.60 -9.48 -15.75
C ALA A 47 -15.75 -10.47 -16.55
N THR A 48 -14.75 -9.95 -17.26
CA THR A 48 -13.64 -10.74 -17.73
C THR A 48 -13.03 -11.35 -16.47
N THR A 49 -13.47 -12.55 -16.12
CA THR A 49 -12.83 -13.38 -15.11
C THR A 49 -11.48 -13.76 -15.71
N GLU A 50 -10.52 -12.85 -15.55
CA GLU A 50 -9.12 -13.13 -15.79
C GLU A 50 -8.76 -14.24 -14.81
N ALA A 51 -8.59 -15.44 -15.34
CA ALA A 51 -8.38 -16.65 -14.57
C ALA A 51 -7.23 -16.41 -13.59
N ALA A 52 -7.53 -16.43 -12.29
CA ALA A 52 -6.52 -16.34 -11.26
C ALA A 52 -5.55 -17.52 -11.45
N PRO A 53 -4.23 -17.27 -11.59
CA PRO A 53 -3.27 -18.34 -11.72
C PRO A 53 -3.35 -19.25 -10.49
N ALA A 54 -3.18 -20.56 -10.71
CA ALA A 54 -3.34 -21.64 -9.72
C ALA A 54 -2.24 -21.68 -8.64
N GLY A 55 -1.71 -20.52 -8.25
CA GLY A 55 -0.80 -20.36 -7.13
C GLY A 55 -1.59 -20.04 -5.87
N GLY A 56 -1.38 -20.82 -4.80
CA GLY A 56 -1.92 -20.49 -3.49
C GLY A 56 -1.49 -19.10 -3.01
N PRO A 57 -2.15 -18.54 -1.97
CA PRO A 57 -1.88 -17.18 -1.49
C PRO A 57 -0.39 -16.94 -1.18
N ARG A 58 0.32 -17.96 -0.66
CA ARG A 58 1.77 -17.90 -0.40
C ARG A 58 2.62 -17.67 -1.66
N THR A 59 2.28 -18.33 -2.78
CA THR A 59 3.05 -18.17 -4.02
C THR A 59 2.86 -16.80 -4.67
N ALA A 60 1.67 -16.21 -4.54
CA ALA A 60 1.42 -14.85 -5.03
C ALA A 60 2.19 -13.80 -4.21
N GLU A 61 2.26 -14.01 -2.89
CA GLU A 61 3.05 -13.17 -1.99
C GLU A 61 4.54 -13.20 -2.30
N ASP A 62 5.08 -14.39 -2.50
CA ASP A 62 6.50 -14.58 -2.78
C ASP A 62 6.87 -13.94 -4.12
N ALA A 63 6.07 -14.16 -5.16
CA ALA A 63 6.26 -13.52 -6.47
C ALA A 63 6.26 -11.98 -6.38
N PHE A 64 5.32 -11.41 -5.62
CA PHE A 64 5.25 -9.97 -5.40
C PHE A 64 6.47 -9.44 -4.63
N ILE A 65 6.85 -10.09 -3.53
CA ILE A 65 7.98 -9.66 -2.70
C ILE A 65 9.29 -9.74 -3.50
N THR A 66 9.55 -10.86 -4.20
CA THR A 66 10.77 -11.04 -4.98
C THR A 66 10.87 -10.02 -6.12
N ALA A 67 9.80 -9.80 -6.88
CA ALA A 67 9.80 -8.82 -7.96
C ALA A 67 9.98 -7.39 -7.45
N THR A 68 9.32 -7.04 -6.33
CA THR A 68 9.47 -5.72 -5.71
C THR A 68 10.89 -5.50 -5.20
N ALA A 69 11.47 -6.51 -4.53
CA ALA A 69 12.82 -6.42 -4.02
C ALA A 69 13.84 -6.25 -5.16
N ALA A 70 13.74 -7.07 -6.21
CA ALA A 70 14.61 -6.98 -7.38
C ALA A 70 14.53 -5.60 -8.07
N HIS A 71 13.32 -5.06 -8.24
CA HIS A 71 13.12 -3.72 -8.79
C HIS A 71 13.81 -2.65 -7.95
N LEU A 72 13.55 -2.63 -6.64
CA LEU A 72 14.14 -1.63 -5.75
C LEU A 72 15.67 -1.75 -5.65
N CYS A 73 16.23 -2.97 -5.69
CA CYS A 73 17.68 -3.16 -5.74
C CYS A 73 18.26 -2.64 -7.06
N THR A 74 17.61 -2.92 -8.19
CA THR A 74 18.03 -2.40 -9.50
C THR A 74 18.02 -0.88 -9.50
N VAL A 75 16.93 -0.26 -9.03
CA VAL A 75 16.81 1.20 -8.95
C VAL A 75 17.90 1.79 -8.05
N GLN A 76 18.17 1.21 -6.88
CA GLN A 76 19.20 1.70 -5.96
C GLN A 76 20.64 1.50 -6.45
N SER A 77 20.89 0.45 -7.24
CA SER A 77 22.21 0.18 -7.83
C SER A 77 22.50 1.03 -9.07
N THR A 78 21.49 1.70 -9.63
CA THR A 78 21.62 2.51 -10.83
C THR A 78 22.06 3.92 -10.48
N VAL A 79 23.12 4.40 -11.13
CA VAL A 79 23.52 5.80 -11.09
C VAL A 79 22.70 6.57 -12.14
N TYR A 80 21.98 7.60 -11.71
CA TYR A 80 21.17 8.43 -12.60
C TYR A 80 21.82 9.80 -12.80
N ASP A 81 21.99 10.20 -14.05
CA ASP A 81 22.45 11.56 -14.41
C ASP A 81 21.34 12.61 -14.28
N ASN A 82 20.07 12.17 -14.33
CA ASN A 82 18.89 13.03 -14.28
C ASN A 82 17.98 12.64 -13.10
N PRO A 83 17.69 13.56 -12.15
CA PRO A 83 16.79 13.28 -11.02
C PRO A 83 15.36 12.91 -11.44
N ALA A 84 14.89 13.38 -12.61
CA ALA A 84 13.57 13.01 -13.11
C ALA A 84 13.49 11.53 -13.52
N GLU A 85 14.57 10.97 -14.08
CA GLU A 85 14.64 9.55 -14.42
C GLU A 85 14.72 8.68 -13.16
N MET A 86 15.43 9.13 -12.13
CA MET A 86 15.41 8.46 -10.82
C MET A 86 14.00 8.43 -10.23
N ALA A 87 13.30 9.57 -10.19
CA ALA A 87 11.94 9.64 -9.68
C ALA A 87 10.98 8.73 -10.45
N LYS A 88 11.11 8.70 -11.79
CA LYS A 88 10.35 7.81 -12.66
C LYS A 88 10.64 6.34 -12.39
N ALA A 89 11.90 5.97 -12.14
CA ALA A 89 12.29 4.60 -11.81
C ALA A 89 11.68 4.13 -10.48
N TYR A 90 11.63 4.98 -9.46
CA TYR A 90 10.94 4.68 -8.20
C TYR A 90 9.41 4.61 -8.34
N ALA A 91 8.82 5.42 -9.22
CA ALA A 91 7.38 5.41 -9.48
C ALA A 91 6.94 4.25 -10.38
N ALA A 92 7.86 3.63 -11.13
CA ALA A 92 7.56 2.53 -12.03
C ALA A 92 7.02 1.33 -11.27
N THR A 93 5.99 0.69 -11.83
CA THR A 93 5.44 -0.55 -11.29
C THR A 93 6.26 -1.73 -11.82
N PRO A 94 6.82 -2.59 -10.95
CA PRO A 94 7.52 -3.80 -11.38
C PRO A 94 6.63 -4.71 -12.21
N ALA A 95 7.24 -5.52 -13.07
CA ALA A 95 6.54 -6.62 -13.71
C ALA A 95 6.29 -7.74 -12.69
N TYR A 96 5.02 -8.13 -12.52
CA TYR A 96 4.61 -9.20 -11.60
C TYR A 96 4.07 -10.39 -12.39
N PRO A 97 4.94 -11.30 -12.87
CA PRO A 97 4.50 -12.43 -13.67
C PRO A 97 3.56 -13.32 -12.87
N GLY A 98 2.38 -13.61 -13.44
CA GLY A 98 1.37 -14.43 -12.77
C GLY A 98 0.64 -13.73 -11.62
N LEU A 99 0.66 -12.39 -11.54
CA LEU A 99 -0.24 -11.64 -10.66
C LEU A 99 -1.17 -10.74 -11.46
N THR A 100 -2.45 -10.74 -11.09
CA THR A 100 -3.41 -9.78 -11.61
C THR A 100 -3.22 -8.41 -10.96
N LYS A 101 -3.72 -7.35 -11.59
CA LYS A 101 -3.67 -5.99 -11.01
C LYS A 101 -4.34 -5.91 -9.65
N ALA A 102 -5.47 -6.60 -9.47
CA ALA A 102 -6.19 -6.63 -8.20
C ALA A 102 -5.36 -7.27 -7.07
N GLN A 103 -4.67 -8.38 -7.36
CA GLN A 103 -3.76 -9.01 -6.41
C GLN A 103 -2.60 -8.08 -6.04
N VAL A 104 -1.99 -7.41 -7.02
CA VAL A 104 -0.91 -6.44 -6.77
C VAL A 104 -1.40 -5.29 -5.88
N THR A 105 -2.59 -4.73 -6.15
CA THR A 105 -3.17 -3.66 -5.31
C THR A 105 -3.36 -4.12 -3.88
N GLN A 106 -4.00 -5.29 -3.67
CA GLN A 106 -4.22 -5.84 -2.35
C GLN A 106 -2.91 -6.09 -1.59
N LEU A 107 -1.89 -6.63 -2.27
CA LEU A 107 -0.58 -6.87 -1.68
C LEU A 107 0.15 -5.56 -1.33
N ARG A 108 0.01 -4.51 -2.15
CA ARG A 108 0.53 -3.17 -1.84
C ARG A 108 -0.15 -2.54 -0.63
N GLU A 109 -1.47 -2.60 -0.55
CA GLU A 109 -2.21 -2.12 0.63
C GLU A 109 -1.74 -2.85 1.88
N ARG A 110 -1.54 -4.17 1.78
CA ARG A 110 -1.08 -4.97 2.90
C ARG A 110 0.33 -4.65 3.37
N LEU A 111 1.24 -4.14 2.52
CA LEU A 111 2.55 -3.64 2.98
C LEU A 111 2.42 -2.56 4.05
N THR A 112 1.36 -1.74 4.00
CA THR A 112 1.11 -0.71 5.01
C THR A 112 0.31 -1.19 6.21
N ALA A 113 -0.54 -2.21 6.03
CA ALA A 113 -1.45 -2.69 7.07
C ALA A 113 -0.88 -3.85 7.90
N ASP A 114 0.09 -4.60 7.38
CA ASP A 114 0.68 -5.78 8.02
C ASP A 114 2.21 -5.64 8.15
N ALA A 115 2.65 -5.41 9.38
CA ALA A 115 4.06 -5.26 9.72
C ALA A 115 4.89 -6.53 9.42
N THR A 116 4.30 -7.72 9.56
CA THR A 116 5.00 -8.97 9.25
C THR A 116 5.23 -9.11 7.76
N PHE A 117 4.24 -8.71 6.95
CA PHE A 117 4.40 -8.70 5.50
C PHE A 117 5.45 -7.68 5.03
N ALA A 118 5.49 -6.50 5.65
CA ALA A 118 6.53 -5.50 5.39
C ALA A 118 7.94 -5.97 5.81
N ASP A 119 8.06 -6.68 6.93
CA ASP A 119 9.34 -7.25 7.40
C ASP A 119 9.87 -8.32 6.43
N ARG A 120 8.99 -9.14 5.85
CA ARG A 120 9.37 -10.10 4.79
C ARG A 120 9.93 -9.41 3.56
N LEU A 121 9.32 -8.29 3.13
CA LEU A 121 9.86 -7.49 2.03
C LEU A 121 11.23 -6.91 2.40
N THR A 122 11.37 -6.38 3.62
CA THR A 122 12.65 -5.82 4.12
C THR A 122 13.76 -6.87 4.14
N THR A 123 13.47 -8.08 4.63
CA THR A 123 14.41 -9.21 4.62
C THR A 123 14.78 -9.61 3.20
N ASN A 124 13.82 -9.63 2.28
CA ASN A 124 14.09 -9.91 0.87
C ASN A 124 14.93 -8.82 0.20
N LEU A 125 14.73 -7.55 0.54
CA LEU A 125 15.56 -6.45 0.07
C LEU A 125 17.02 -6.61 0.51
N GLN A 126 17.26 -6.89 1.79
CA GLN A 126 18.62 -7.07 2.33
C GLN A 126 19.36 -8.25 1.70
N THR A 127 18.62 -9.31 1.33
CA THR A 127 19.21 -10.49 0.69
C THR A 127 19.40 -10.30 -0.81
N THR A 128 18.51 -9.57 -1.48
CA THR A 128 18.56 -9.32 -2.93
C THR A 128 19.57 -8.24 -3.29
N CYS A 129 19.69 -7.18 -2.49
CA CYS A 129 20.56 -6.02 -2.79
C CYS A 129 22.02 -6.23 -2.37
N LYS A 130 22.50 -7.48 -2.26
CA LYS A 130 23.91 -7.75 -1.92
C LYS A 130 24.84 -7.33 -3.07
N PRO A 131 26.01 -6.74 -2.76
CA PRO A 131 27.00 -6.34 -3.77
C PRO A 131 27.65 -7.53 -4.46
#